data_AF-A0A3B0LWS5-F1
#
_entry.id   AF-A0A3B0LWS5-F1
#
_cell.length_a   1.000
_cell.length_b   1.000
_cell.length_c   1.000
_cell.angle_alpha   90.00
_cell.angle_beta   90.00
_cell.angle_gamma   90.00
#
_symmetry.space_group_name_H-M   'P 1'
#
loop_
_entity.id
_entity.type
_entity.pdbx_description
1 polymer ?
#
loop_
_entity_poly.entity_id
_entity_poly.type
_entity_poly.pdbx_seq_one_letter_code
_entity_poly.pdbx_strand_id
1 'polypeptide(L)'
;MHFIRQIVRPNDLAPASADIRRRLQEKRELLYTRQGGEIDPEQSQWAMLTFTSQPASANRQAQALPIGSRISLDCQQQIQQINSINFNDSATMRWHPQWCQRIKIDIDFPGFRLTQIYSGTENMVRVIRALSQGELIFNAKDFAGQYSALTALGIKRITVRYLLDGAPEALSLYQHWSQQQKQQRDKQQQLQQLDQQLLNLNAPAIPVKGSLSSLPLEITTLWYEKRNNS
;
A
#
# COMPACT_ATOMS: atom_id res chain seq x y z
N MET A 1 -21.99 -37.29 48.80
CA MET A 1 -22.53 -36.75 47.53
C MET A 1 -22.05 -35.32 47.36
N HIS A 2 -21.45 -34.99 46.21
CA HIS A 2 -20.96 -33.63 45.91
C HIS A 2 -22.10 -32.77 45.36
N PHE A 3 -22.41 -31.68 46.06
CA PHE A 3 -23.30 -30.64 45.55
C PHE A 3 -22.52 -29.73 44.61
N ILE A 4 -22.89 -29.69 43.33
CA ILE A 4 -22.36 -28.68 42.41
C ILE A 4 -23.15 -27.39 42.65
N ARG A 5 -22.59 -26.45 43.43
CA ARG A 5 -23.08 -25.07 43.46
C ARG A 5 -22.66 -24.38 42.16
N GLN A 6 -23.51 -24.44 41.13
CA GLN A 6 -23.32 -23.60 39.96
C GLN A 6 -23.85 -22.20 40.29
N ILE A 7 -22.92 -21.26 40.46
CA ILE A 7 -23.26 -19.84 40.57
C ILE A 7 -23.63 -19.36 39.17
N VAL A 8 -24.93 -19.13 38.94
CA VAL A 8 -25.45 -18.54 37.70
C VAL A 8 -24.88 -17.14 37.57
N ARG A 9 -24.08 -16.90 36.54
CA ARG A 9 -23.54 -15.59 36.20
C ARG A 9 -24.48 -14.91 35.20
N PRO A 10 -24.51 -13.57 35.12
CA PRO A 10 -25.34 -12.85 34.15
C PRO A 10 -25.18 -13.32 32.70
N ASN A 11 -24.00 -13.84 32.34
CA ASN A 11 -23.70 -14.36 31.00
C ASN A 11 -24.38 -15.71 30.69
N ASP A 12 -24.93 -16.42 31.68
CA ASP A 12 -25.61 -17.71 31.49
C ASP A 12 -27.06 -17.55 30.97
N LEU A 13 -27.59 -16.32 30.97
CA LEU A 13 -28.96 -15.97 30.58
C LEU A 13 -29.08 -15.43 29.14
N ALA A 14 -27.96 -14.98 28.55
CA ALA A 14 -27.96 -14.48 27.18
C ALA A 14 -27.88 -15.68 26.20
N PRO A 15 -28.64 -15.68 25.09
CA PRO A 15 -28.40 -16.66 24.03
C PRO A 15 -26.94 -16.52 23.60
N ALA A 16 -26.25 -17.65 23.33
CA ALA A 16 -24.82 -17.64 23.00
C ALA A 16 -24.46 -16.64 21.87
N SER A 17 -25.39 -16.35 20.97
CA SER A 17 -25.27 -15.35 19.91
C SER A 17 -25.14 -13.90 20.41
N ALA A 18 -25.74 -13.52 21.55
CA ALA A 18 -25.70 -12.16 22.07
C ALA A 18 -24.35 -11.78 22.70
N ASP A 19 -23.70 -12.68 23.46
CA ASP A 19 -22.35 -12.42 23.98
C ASP A 19 -21.31 -12.42 22.85
N ILE A 20 -21.44 -13.31 21.86
CA ILE A 20 -20.58 -13.30 20.66
C ILE A 20 -20.72 -11.96 19.93
N ARG A 21 -21.95 -11.47 19.74
CA ARG A 21 -22.20 -10.19 19.07
C ARG A 21 -21.54 -9.02 19.78
N ARG A 22 -21.69 -8.92 21.10
CA ARG A 22 -21.08 -7.86 21.91
C ARG A 22 -19.55 -7.83 21.75
N ARG A 23 -18.89 -8.99 21.84
CA ARG A 23 -17.43 -9.09 21.67
C ARG A 23 -16.95 -8.69 20.27
N LEU A 24 -17.69 -9.07 19.23
CA LEU A 24 -17.37 -8.70 17.85
C LEU A 24 -17.54 -7.18 17.63
N GLN A 25 -18.58 -6.58 18.21
CA GLN A 25 -18.77 -5.12 18.20
C GLN A 25 -17.62 -4.40 18.91
N GLU A 26 -17.25 -4.84 20.12
CA GLU A 26 -16.10 -4.27 20.87
C GLU A 26 -14.81 -4.33 20.05
N LYS A 27 -14.51 -5.48 19.41
CA LYS A 27 -13.34 -5.63 18.54
C LYS A 27 -13.38 -4.68 17.35
N ARG A 28 -14.56 -4.47 16.75
CA ARG A 28 -14.77 -3.57 15.62
C ARG A 28 -14.50 -2.11 16.00
N GLU A 29 -15.06 -1.65 17.13
CA GLU A 29 -14.82 -0.28 17.63
C GLU A 29 -13.34 -0.03 17.92
N LEU A 30 -12.62 -0.99 18.52
CA LEU A 30 -11.18 -0.90 18.75
C LEU A 30 -10.36 -0.74 17.46
N LEU A 31 -10.82 -1.34 16.34
CA LEU A 31 -10.19 -1.21 15.04
C LEU A 31 -10.50 0.14 14.37
N TYR A 32 -11.75 0.62 14.49
CA TYR A 32 -12.17 1.93 13.96
C TYR A 32 -11.44 3.10 14.62
N THR A 33 -11.30 3.12 15.95
CA THR A 33 -10.61 4.22 16.66
C THR A 33 -9.13 4.37 16.26
N ARG A 34 -8.52 3.33 15.67
CA ARG A 34 -7.14 3.36 15.16
C ARG A 34 -7.01 3.69 13.68
N GLN A 35 -8.10 3.97 12.96
CA GLN A 35 -8.03 4.49 11.59
C GLN A 35 -7.78 5.99 11.64
N GLY A 36 -6.54 6.40 11.31
CA GLY A 36 -6.12 7.79 11.22
C GLY A 36 -6.59 8.45 9.93
N GLY A 37 -6.88 9.75 10.01
CA GLY A 37 -7.48 10.58 8.98
C GLY A 37 -6.60 10.85 7.74
N GLU A 38 -7.12 11.71 6.87
CA GLU A 38 -6.51 12.11 5.60
C GLU A 38 -5.10 12.69 5.81
N ILE A 39 -4.12 12.17 5.07
CA ILE A 39 -2.72 12.57 5.20
C ILE A 39 -2.48 13.84 4.38
N ASP A 40 -2.15 14.95 5.07
CA ASP A 40 -1.78 16.22 4.45
C ASP A 40 -0.41 16.10 3.74
N PRO A 41 -0.31 16.40 2.43
CA PRO A 41 0.95 16.42 1.70
C PRO A 41 2.03 17.29 2.32
N GLU A 42 1.67 18.43 2.94
CA GLU A 42 2.64 19.39 3.45
C GLU A 42 3.31 18.93 4.76
N GLN A 43 2.58 18.15 5.57
CA GLN A 43 3.05 17.66 6.89
C GLN A 43 3.73 16.29 6.81
N SER A 44 3.84 15.73 5.62
CA SER A 44 4.32 14.37 5.42
C SER A 44 5.82 14.30 5.20
N GLN A 45 6.40 13.13 5.44
CA GLN A 45 7.83 12.93 5.21
C GLN A 45 8.11 12.81 3.70
N TRP A 46 8.95 13.69 3.16
CA TRP A 46 9.40 13.63 1.77
C TRP A 46 10.86 13.16 1.68
N ALA A 47 11.19 12.45 0.62
CA ALA A 47 12.59 12.20 0.25
C ALA A 47 13.07 13.31 -0.70
N MET A 48 14.32 13.74 -0.54
CA MET A 48 14.96 14.68 -1.46
C MET A 48 15.79 13.89 -2.46
N LEU A 49 15.50 14.06 -3.75
CA LEU A 49 16.22 13.43 -4.84
C LEU A 49 17.00 14.49 -5.59
N THR A 50 18.33 14.42 -5.55
CA THR A 50 19.19 15.35 -6.31
C THR A 50 19.66 14.65 -7.57
N PHE A 51 19.26 15.20 -8.71
CA PHE A 51 19.62 14.71 -10.03
C PHE A 51 20.71 15.59 -10.59
N THR A 52 21.79 14.97 -11.05
CA THR A 52 22.88 15.67 -11.73
C THR A 52 23.05 15.06 -13.12
N SER A 53 22.75 15.84 -14.16
CA SER A 53 22.71 15.34 -15.53
C SER A 53 24.09 15.18 -16.14
N GLN A 54 24.21 14.24 -17.07
CA GLN A 54 25.40 14.06 -17.90
C GLN A 54 24.99 13.92 -19.37
N PRO A 55 25.92 14.08 -20.33
CA PRO A 55 25.62 13.94 -21.74
C PRO A 55 24.94 12.61 -22.07
N ALA A 56 23.78 12.71 -22.73
CA ALA A 56 23.10 11.55 -23.30
C ALA A 56 23.81 11.11 -24.59
N SER A 57 23.75 9.83 -24.91
CA SER A 57 24.42 9.26 -26.08
C SER A 57 23.55 8.24 -26.81
N ALA A 58 23.87 7.96 -28.07
CA ALA A 58 23.31 6.86 -28.84
C ALA A 58 24.40 5.84 -29.21
N ASN A 59 24.02 4.69 -29.77
CA ASN A 59 24.97 3.73 -30.31
C ASN A 59 25.83 4.35 -31.43
N ARG A 60 27.06 3.83 -31.60
CA ARG A 60 28.10 4.39 -32.48
C ARG A 60 27.67 4.66 -33.93
N GLN A 61 26.77 3.84 -34.46
CA GLN A 61 26.27 3.91 -35.84
C GLN A 61 25.06 4.84 -36.01
N ALA A 62 24.60 5.50 -34.94
CA ALA A 62 23.50 6.45 -35.03
C ALA A 62 23.91 7.68 -35.84
N GLN A 63 23.06 8.07 -36.78
CA GLN A 63 23.26 9.25 -37.63
C GLN A 63 22.86 10.56 -36.92
N ALA A 64 22.13 10.46 -35.81
CA ALA A 64 21.77 11.58 -34.96
C ALA A 64 22.08 11.25 -33.49
N LEU A 65 22.55 12.27 -32.75
CA LEU A 65 22.83 12.17 -31.33
C LEU A 65 21.83 12.99 -30.52
N PRO A 66 21.54 12.60 -29.27
CA PRO A 66 20.76 13.43 -28.36
C PRO A 66 21.44 14.77 -28.13
N ILE A 67 20.67 15.85 -28.15
CA ILE A 67 21.11 17.23 -27.82
C ILE A 67 20.73 17.63 -26.39
N GLY A 68 19.93 16.81 -25.72
CA GLY A 68 19.53 17.06 -24.34
C GLY A 68 18.60 15.98 -23.80
N SER A 69 18.29 16.09 -22.52
CA SER A 69 17.30 15.26 -21.86
C SER A 69 16.63 16.00 -20.71
N ARG A 70 15.44 15.56 -20.33
CA ARG A 70 14.69 16.13 -19.22
C ARG A 70 14.06 15.03 -18.39
N ILE A 71 14.20 15.14 -17.07
CA ILE A 71 13.43 14.35 -16.11
C ILE A 71 12.38 15.26 -15.49
N SER A 72 11.12 14.83 -15.51
CA SER A 72 10.01 15.51 -14.84
C SER A 72 9.32 14.57 -13.86
N LEU A 73 9.21 14.98 -12.61
CA LEU A 73 8.40 14.34 -11.58
C LEU A 73 7.05 15.06 -11.48
N ASP A 74 5.97 14.35 -11.74
CA ASP A 74 4.61 14.83 -11.60
C ASP A 74 4.08 14.41 -10.22
N CYS A 75 3.96 15.40 -9.35
CA CYS A 75 3.63 15.26 -7.94
C CYS A 75 2.33 16.01 -7.63
N GLN A 76 1.17 15.49 -8.05
CA GLN A 76 -0.22 15.96 -7.86
C GLN A 76 -0.47 17.49 -7.90
N GLN A 77 0.12 18.25 -6.99
CA GLN A 77 0.07 19.70 -6.88
C GLN A 77 1.09 20.43 -7.78
N GLN A 78 2.20 19.78 -8.16
CA GLN A 78 3.29 20.43 -8.88
C GLN A 78 4.12 19.47 -9.75
N ILE A 79 4.64 19.99 -10.86
CA ILE A 79 5.65 19.33 -11.68
C ILE A 79 7.01 19.89 -11.30
N GLN A 80 7.93 19.02 -10.91
CA GLN A 80 9.34 19.35 -10.68
C GLN A 80 10.16 18.78 -11.83
N GLN A 81 11.19 19.48 -12.30
CA GLN A 81 11.97 19.00 -13.43
C GLN A 81 13.42 19.47 -13.43
N ILE A 82 14.26 18.68 -14.08
CA ILE A 82 15.61 19.04 -14.50
C ILE A 82 15.70 18.92 -16.01
N ASN A 83 16.23 19.96 -16.66
CA ASN A 83 16.45 20.00 -18.09
C ASN A 83 17.96 20.11 -18.33
N SER A 84 18.50 19.19 -19.12
CA SER A 84 19.91 19.17 -19.50
C SER A 84 20.05 19.36 -20.99
N ILE A 85 20.92 20.29 -21.39
CA ILE A 85 21.37 20.46 -22.77
C ILE A 85 22.73 19.75 -22.99
N ASN A 86 22.88 18.56 -22.40
CA ASN A 86 24.13 17.79 -22.30
C ASN A 86 25.24 18.48 -21.48
N PHE A 87 24.85 19.22 -20.45
CA PHE A 87 25.74 19.81 -19.45
C PHE A 87 25.50 19.19 -18.07
N ASN A 88 26.39 19.52 -17.12
CA ASN A 88 26.31 19.07 -15.73
C ASN A 88 25.36 19.97 -14.92
N ASP A 89 24.08 19.94 -15.26
CA ASP A 89 23.02 20.63 -14.53
C ASP A 89 22.61 19.80 -13.31
N SER A 90 22.20 20.46 -12.23
CA SER A 90 21.73 19.78 -11.03
C SER A 90 20.43 20.38 -10.51
N ALA A 91 19.53 19.53 -10.01
CA ALA A 91 18.29 19.95 -9.38
C ALA A 91 17.88 18.96 -8.29
N THR A 92 17.42 19.49 -7.17
CA THR A 92 16.82 18.71 -6.09
C THR A 92 15.30 18.76 -6.21
N MET A 93 14.67 17.59 -6.24
CA MET A 93 13.23 17.42 -6.32
C MET A 93 12.73 16.60 -5.13
N ARG A 94 11.63 17.02 -4.51
CA ARG A 94 10.98 16.25 -3.44
C ARG A 94 10.18 15.09 -4.04
N TRP A 95 10.23 13.92 -3.41
CA TRP A 95 9.49 12.74 -3.83
C TRP A 95 8.73 12.09 -2.67
N HIS A 96 7.50 11.67 -2.93
CA HIS A 96 6.69 10.88 -2.01
C HIS A 96 5.91 9.81 -2.77
N PRO A 97 5.83 8.56 -2.27
CA PRO A 97 5.20 7.44 -2.97
C PRO A 97 3.71 7.63 -3.28
N GLN A 98 2.99 8.40 -2.46
CA GLN A 98 1.56 8.67 -2.65
C GLN A 98 1.30 9.82 -3.64
N TRP A 99 2.16 10.83 -3.68
CA TRP A 99 1.87 12.07 -4.44
C TRP A 99 2.65 12.16 -5.75
N CYS A 100 3.85 11.59 -5.81
CA CYS A 100 4.70 11.59 -7.00
C CYS A 100 4.61 10.24 -7.71
N GLN A 101 3.51 10.00 -8.41
CA GLN A 101 3.22 8.72 -9.03
C GLN A 101 3.61 8.66 -10.51
N ARG A 102 4.21 9.70 -11.07
CA ARG A 102 4.61 9.71 -12.48
C ARG A 102 5.96 10.39 -12.67
N ILE A 103 6.81 9.74 -13.48
CA ILE A 103 8.07 10.30 -13.97
C ILE A 103 8.10 10.22 -15.49
N LYS A 104 8.47 11.33 -16.11
CA LYS A 104 8.64 11.44 -17.55
C LYS A 104 10.12 11.70 -17.86
N ILE A 105 10.66 10.94 -18.81
CA ILE A 105 11.97 11.17 -19.40
C ILE A 105 11.78 11.59 -20.84
N ASP A 106 12.14 12.82 -21.15
CA ASP A 106 12.22 13.33 -22.51
C ASP A 106 13.67 13.28 -22.99
N ILE A 107 13.90 12.86 -24.24
CA ILE A 107 15.21 12.82 -24.90
C ILE A 107 15.09 13.65 -26.17
N ASP A 108 15.83 14.75 -26.22
CA ASP A 108 15.78 15.69 -27.33
C ASP A 108 16.82 15.31 -28.39
N PHE A 109 16.39 15.21 -29.64
CA PHE A 109 17.23 15.08 -30.82
C PHE A 109 17.02 16.29 -31.74
N PRO A 110 17.92 16.52 -32.72
CA PRO A 110 17.65 17.49 -33.77
C PRO A 110 16.36 17.10 -34.53
N GLY A 111 15.33 17.95 -34.43
CA GLY A 111 14.07 17.81 -35.17
C GLY A 111 13.02 16.88 -34.56
N PHE A 112 13.30 16.16 -33.48
CA PHE A 112 12.30 15.31 -32.80
C PHE A 112 12.62 15.08 -31.31
N ARG A 113 11.63 14.58 -30.57
CA ARG A 113 11.74 14.21 -29.16
C ARG A 113 11.20 12.82 -28.93
N LEU A 114 11.93 12.04 -28.15
CA LEU A 114 11.45 10.77 -27.60
C LEU A 114 10.96 11.00 -26.17
N THR A 115 9.85 10.39 -25.81
CA THR A 115 9.26 10.53 -24.47
C THR A 115 8.96 9.15 -23.91
N GLN A 116 9.44 8.88 -22.68
CA GLN A 116 9.06 7.71 -21.91
C GLN A 116 8.37 8.13 -20.62
N ILE A 117 7.23 7.50 -20.30
CA ILE A 117 6.42 7.82 -19.12
C ILE A 117 6.28 6.57 -18.26
N TYR A 118 6.66 6.68 -17.00
CA TYR A 118 6.44 5.66 -15.99
C TYR A 118 5.38 6.17 -15.00
N SER A 119 4.31 5.40 -14.82
CA SER A 119 3.21 5.74 -13.90
C SER A 119 3.02 4.67 -12.84
N GLY A 120 2.56 5.09 -11.66
CA GLY A 120 2.38 4.25 -10.48
C GLY A 120 3.64 4.18 -9.62
N THR A 121 3.44 4.11 -8.30
CA THR A 121 4.49 4.09 -7.28
C THR A 121 5.55 3.01 -7.50
N GLU A 122 5.15 1.80 -7.92
CA GLU A 122 6.08 0.70 -8.20
C GLU A 122 7.05 1.02 -9.34
N ASN A 123 6.55 1.65 -10.40
CA ASN A 123 7.38 2.03 -11.53
C ASN A 123 8.30 3.19 -11.18
N MET A 124 7.84 4.13 -10.35
CA MET A 124 8.70 5.19 -9.78
C MET A 124 9.89 4.60 -9.04
N VAL A 125 9.64 3.62 -8.16
CA VAL A 125 10.68 2.92 -7.41
C VAL A 125 11.66 2.19 -8.32
N ARG A 126 11.18 1.55 -9.40
CA ARG A 126 12.06 0.93 -10.42
C ARG A 126 12.97 1.96 -11.08
N VAL A 127 12.42 3.12 -11.44
CA VAL A 127 13.19 4.21 -12.07
C VAL A 127 14.20 4.80 -11.10
N ILE A 128 13.85 5.02 -9.83
CA ILE A 128 14.79 5.48 -8.79
C ILE A 128 15.95 4.50 -8.65
N ARG A 129 15.68 3.18 -8.62
CA ARG A 129 16.75 2.16 -8.59
C ARG A 129 17.62 2.20 -9.84
N ALA A 130 17.03 2.33 -11.02
CA ALA A 130 17.78 2.41 -12.27
C ALA A 130 18.68 3.66 -12.29
N LEU A 131 18.15 4.82 -11.88
CA LEU A 131 18.89 6.07 -11.81
C LEU A 131 19.99 6.07 -10.74
N SER A 132 19.82 5.32 -9.64
CA SER A 132 20.91 5.10 -8.68
C SER A 132 22.11 4.35 -9.26
N GLN A 133 21.95 3.69 -10.42
CA GLN A 133 23.06 3.08 -11.17
C GLN A 133 23.72 4.07 -12.15
N GLY A 134 23.22 5.31 -12.24
CA GLY A 134 23.78 6.39 -13.05
C GLY A 134 23.25 6.49 -14.48
N GLU A 135 22.62 5.44 -15.01
CA GLU A 135 22.20 5.40 -16.41
C GLU A 135 20.81 4.78 -16.62
N LEU A 136 20.07 5.35 -17.57
CA LEU A 136 18.87 4.76 -18.17
C LEU A 136 19.17 4.37 -19.61
N ILE A 137 18.88 3.11 -19.95
CA ILE A 137 19.10 2.58 -21.28
C ILE A 137 17.75 2.37 -21.95
N PHE A 138 17.56 3.00 -23.11
CA PHE A 138 16.39 2.85 -23.95
C PHE A 138 16.78 2.21 -25.28
N ASN A 139 15.97 1.27 -25.73
CA ASN A 139 16.07 0.65 -27.04
C ASN A 139 15.05 1.27 -27.98
N ALA A 140 15.29 1.22 -29.29
CA ALA A 140 14.35 1.78 -30.27
C ALA A 140 12.92 1.22 -30.12
N LYS A 141 12.80 -0.07 -29.76
CA LYS A 141 11.51 -0.75 -29.52
C LYS A 141 10.71 -0.17 -28.36
N ASP A 142 11.35 0.56 -27.44
CA ASP A 142 10.70 1.20 -26.31
C ASP A 142 9.89 2.42 -26.77
N PHE A 143 10.08 2.88 -28.02
CA PHE A 143 9.39 4.00 -28.66
C PHE A 143 8.61 3.53 -29.89
N ALA A 144 7.56 2.73 -29.70
CA ALA A 144 6.81 2.10 -30.79
C ALA A 144 6.34 3.09 -31.88
N GLY A 145 5.88 4.29 -31.51
CA GLY A 145 5.44 5.32 -32.45
C GLY A 145 6.57 5.97 -33.28
N GLN A 146 7.83 5.78 -32.88
CA GLN A 146 9.01 6.38 -33.52
C GLN A 146 10.03 5.31 -33.97
N TYR A 147 9.69 4.02 -33.82
CA TYR A 147 10.60 2.90 -34.08
C TYR A 147 11.17 2.91 -35.49
N SER A 148 10.34 3.17 -36.50
CA SER A 148 10.76 3.23 -37.91
C SER A 148 11.74 4.36 -38.16
N ALA A 149 11.47 5.56 -37.63
CA ALA A 149 12.34 6.72 -37.73
C ALA A 149 13.69 6.48 -37.01
N LEU A 150 13.67 5.91 -35.80
CA LEU A 150 14.87 5.55 -35.07
C LEU A 150 15.72 4.53 -35.84
N THR A 151 15.07 3.52 -36.42
CA THR A 151 15.74 2.49 -37.24
C THR A 151 16.38 3.09 -38.49
N ALA A 152 15.68 4.00 -39.18
CA ALA A 152 16.20 4.70 -40.36
C ALA A 152 17.44 5.55 -40.02
N LEU A 153 17.49 6.13 -38.83
CA LEU A 153 18.64 6.88 -38.30
C LEU A 153 19.75 5.98 -37.72
N GLY A 154 19.60 4.66 -37.77
CA GLY A 154 20.56 3.72 -37.19
C GLY A 154 20.60 3.73 -35.66
N ILE A 155 19.61 4.34 -35.00
CA ILE A 155 19.50 4.41 -33.54
C ILE A 155 18.85 3.11 -33.04
N LYS A 156 19.65 2.30 -32.36
CA LYS A 156 19.24 1.03 -31.73
C LYS A 156 19.12 1.17 -30.22
N ARG A 157 20.01 1.96 -29.61
CA ARG A 157 20.14 2.13 -28.18
C ARG A 157 20.54 3.57 -27.85
N ILE A 158 19.92 4.11 -26.82
CA ILE A 158 20.12 5.44 -26.28
C ILE A 158 20.44 5.29 -24.80
N THR A 159 21.45 6.00 -24.32
CA THR A 159 21.85 6.02 -22.92
C THR A 159 21.69 7.44 -22.38
N VAL A 160 20.83 7.60 -21.39
CA VAL A 160 20.60 8.86 -20.67
C VAL A 160 21.25 8.73 -19.30
N ARG A 161 22.02 9.73 -18.88
CA ARG A 161 22.85 9.64 -17.67
C ARG A 161 22.48 10.71 -16.65
N TYR A 162 22.21 10.25 -15.44
CA TYR A 162 21.94 11.10 -14.29
C TYR A 162 22.51 10.43 -13.06
N LEU A 163 23.37 11.14 -12.33
CA LEU A 163 23.73 10.76 -10.98
C LEU A 163 22.55 11.12 -10.07
N LEU A 164 22.15 10.19 -9.22
CA LEU A 164 21.02 10.34 -8.31
C LEU A 164 21.47 10.18 -6.86
N ASP A 165 21.43 11.27 -6.11
CA ASP A 165 21.58 11.25 -4.66
C ASP A 165 20.19 11.22 -3.99
N GLY A 166 20.11 10.62 -2.79
CA GLY A 166 18.87 10.49 -2.03
C GLY A 166 18.03 9.23 -2.34
N ALA A 167 18.53 8.33 -3.19
CA ALA A 167 17.85 7.08 -3.51
C ALA A 167 17.63 6.16 -2.29
N PRO A 168 18.61 5.93 -1.38
CA PRO A 168 18.39 5.09 -0.19
C PRO A 168 17.25 5.59 0.72
N GLU A 169 17.16 6.90 0.91
CA GLU A 169 16.13 7.57 1.71
C GLU A 169 14.75 7.42 1.05
N ALA A 170 14.66 7.65 -0.26
CA ALA A 170 13.43 7.46 -1.02
C ALA A 170 12.95 6.00 -0.99
N LEU A 171 13.86 5.03 -1.13
CA LEU A 171 13.52 3.61 -1.06
C LEU A 171 13.07 3.20 0.34
N SER A 172 13.69 3.74 1.39
CA SER A 172 13.27 3.50 2.79
C SER A 172 11.90 4.11 3.08
N LEU A 173 11.65 5.34 2.61
CA LEU A 173 10.33 5.99 2.69
C LEU A 173 9.26 5.14 2.01
N TYR A 174 9.54 4.62 0.81
CA TYR A 174 8.63 3.72 0.10
C TYR A 174 8.34 2.43 0.89
N GLN A 175 9.37 1.82 1.51
CA GLN A 175 9.19 0.60 2.30
C GLN A 175 8.26 0.85 3.50
N HIS A 176 8.48 1.92 4.26
CA HIS A 176 7.61 2.29 5.39
C HIS A 176 6.19 2.58 4.92
N TRP A 177 6.02 3.39 3.88
CA TRP A 177 4.72 3.70 3.30
C TRP A 177 4.00 2.44 2.82
N SER A 178 4.68 1.54 2.11
CA SER A 178 4.09 0.29 1.59
C SER A 178 3.64 -0.64 2.72
N GLN A 179 4.40 -0.73 3.80
CA GLN A 179 4.03 -1.47 5.01
C GLN A 179 2.78 -0.86 5.67
N GLN A 180 2.74 0.46 5.82
CA GLN A 180 1.57 1.15 6.37
C GLN A 180 0.32 0.92 5.51
N GLN A 181 0.43 1.05 4.19
CA GLN A 181 -0.68 0.78 3.26
C GLN A 181 -1.17 -0.67 3.33
N LYS A 182 -0.25 -1.63 3.50
CA LYS A 182 -0.62 -3.03 3.76
C LYS A 182 -1.40 -3.17 5.07
N GLN A 183 -0.90 -2.60 6.17
CA GLN A 183 -1.58 -2.65 7.46
C GLN A 183 -2.99 -2.03 7.40
N GLN A 184 -3.16 -0.92 6.68
CA GLN A 184 -4.47 -0.30 6.52
C GLN A 184 -5.43 -1.20 5.73
N ARG A 185 -4.95 -1.83 4.65
CA ARG A 185 -5.76 -2.81 3.89
C ARG A 185 -6.13 -4.02 4.73
N ASP A 186 -5.20 -4.57 5.48
CA ASP A 186 -5.43 -5.73 6.35
C ASP A 186 -6.47 -5.39 7.44
N LYS A 187 -6.37 -4.21 8.06
CA LYS A 187 -7.39 -3.70 9.01
C LYS A 187 -8.75 -3.54 8.35
N GLN A 188 -8.81 -2.98 7.14
CA GLN A 188 -10.05 -2.79 6.41
C GLN A 188 -10.72 -4.14 6.08
N GLN A 189 -9.93 -5.14 5.68
CA GLN A 189 -10.43 -6.50 5.48
C GLN A 189 -10.94 -7.12 6.77
N GLN A 190 -10.25 -6.92 7.90
CA GLN A 190 -10.72 -7.40 9.20
C GLN A 190 -12.05 -6.76 9.61
N LEU A 191 -12.22 -5.46 9.38
CA LEU A 191 -13.49 -4.77 9.62
C LEU A 191 -14.62 -5.39 8.77
N GLN A 192 -14.38 -5.58 7.48
CA GLN A 192 -15.35 -6.20 6.57
C GLN A 192 -15.74 -7.63 7.01
N GLN A 193 -14.79 -8.43 7.49
CA GLN A 193 -15.05 -9.77 8.02
C GLN A 193 -15.90 -9.72 9.30
N LEU A 194 -15.62 -8.78 10.20
CA LEU A 194 -16.41 -8.58 11.42
C LEU A 194 -17.85 -8.18 11.09
N ASP A 195 -18.03 -7.27 10.12
CA ASP A 195 -19.37 -6.85 9.68
C ASP A 195 -20.16 -8.03 9.09
N GLN A 196 -19.53 -8.88 8.27
CA GLN A 196 -20.16 -10.10 7.76
C GLN A 196 -20.56 -11.07 8.88
N GLN A 197 -19.70 -11.27 9.89
CA GLN A 197 -20.02 -12.11 11.04
C GLN A 197 -21.20 -11.55 11.85
N LEU A 198 -21.24 -10.24 12.05
CA LEU A 198 -22.35 -9.57 12.74
C LEU A 198 -23.66 -9.68 11.96
N LEU A 199 -23.64 -9.68 10.63
CA LEU A 199 -24.82 -9.90 9.79
C LEU A 199 -25.32 -11.35 9.90
N ASN A 200 -24.43 -12.34 9.86
CA ASN A 200 -24.79 -13.76 9.96
C ASN A 200 -25.45 -14.11 11.30
N LEU A 201 -25.03 -13.46 12.39
CA LEU A 201 -25.67 -13.60 13.71
C LEU A 201 -27.10 -13.03 13.76
N ASN A 202 -27.49 -12.21 12.78
CA ASN A 202 -28.83 -11.60 12.70
C ASN A 202 -29.79 -12.41 11.82
N ALA A 203 -29.30 -13.43 11.11
CA ALA A 203 -30.18 -14.40 10.46
C ALA A 203 -30.97 -15.15 11.56
N PRO A 204 -32.28 -15.38 11.39
CA PRO A 204 -33.11 -16.02 12.41
C PRO A 204 -32.62 -17.44 12.66
N ALA A 205 -31.72 -17.60 13.64
CA ALA A 205 -31.33 -18.89 14.17
C ALA A 205 -32.50 -19.39 15.03
N ILE A 206 -33.03 -20.56 14.69
CA ILE A 206 -33.89 -21.35 15.57
C ILE A 206 -33.20 -21.35 16.95
N PRO A 207 -33.86 -20.91 18.03
CA PRO A 207 -33.20 -20.66 19.31
C PRO A 207 -32.49 -21.94 19.78
N VAL A 208 -31.16 -21.93 19.72
CA VAL A 208 -30.34 -22.97 20.33
C VAL A 208 -30.52 -22.78 21.84
N LYS A 209 -31.32 -23.66 22.42
CA LYS A 209 -31.48 -23.90 23.85
C LYS A 209 -30.17 -23.61 24.60
N GLY A 210 -30.14 -22.54 25.40
CA GLY A 210 -28.97 -22.18 26.23
C GLY A 210 -28.62 -23.26 27.24
N SER A 211 -27.47 -23.17 27.94
CA SER A 211 -27.03 -24.22 28.89
C SER A 211 -28.08 -24.51 29.98
N LEU A 212 -28.89 -23.52 30.37
CA LEU A 212 -30.00 -23.66 31.32
C LEU A 212 -31.15 -24.53 30.79
N SER A 213 -31.27 -24.68 29.47
CA SER A 213 -32.27 -25.56 28.83
C SER A 213 -31.92 -27.05 28.95
N SER A 214 -30.71 -27.37 29.42
CA SER A 214 -30.27 -28.74 29.72
C SER A 214 -30.47 -29.11 31.19
N LEU A 215 -30.98 -28.19 32.01
CA LEU A 215 -31.32 -28.47 33.41
C LEU A 215 -32.62 -29.28 33.48
N PRO A 216 -32.69 -30.31 34.35
CA PRO A 216 -33.92 -31.04 34.60
C PRO A 216 -34.98 -30.10 35.19
N LEU A 217 -36.23 -30.23 34.71
CA LEU A 217 -37.37 -29.38 35.07
C LEU A 217 -37.83 -29.56 36.53
N GLU A 218 -37.42 -30.63 37.20
CA GLU A 218 -37.76 -30.89 38.60
C GLU A 218 -36.50 -31.19 39.44
N ILE A 219 -36.33 -30.42 40.51
CA ILE A 219 -35.39 -30.70 41.59
C ILE A 219 -36.22 -31.09 42.81
N THR A 220 -36.66 -32.35 42.88
CA THR A 220 -37.30 -32.89 44.07
C THR A 220 -36.29 -33.72 44.87
N THR A 221 -35.80 -33.18 45.98
CA THR A 221 -35.33 -34.01 47.09
C THR A 221 -36.20 -33.77 48.32
N LEU A 222 -36.96 -34.80 48.68
CA LEU A 222 -37.78 -34.86 49.88
C LEU A 222 -36.88 -34.77 51.13
N TRP A 223 -37.06 -33.72 51.91
CA TRP A 223 -36.48 -33.59 53.24
C TRP A 223 -37.46 -34.13 54.28
N TYR A 224 -37.39 -35.42 54.63
CA TYR A 224 -37.78 -35.88 55.97
C TYR A 224 -37.40 -37.35 56.23
N GLU A 225 -37.10 -37.62 57.51
CA GLU A 225 -37.17 -38.93 58.18
C GLU A 225 -36.07 -40.00 57.99
N LYS A 226 -35.08 -39.94 58.89
CA LYS A 226 -34.91 -41.01 59.89
C LYS A 226 -34.15 -40.51 61.12
N ARG A 227 -34.90 -39.95 62.08
CA ARG A 227 -34.58 -40.17 63.50
C ARG A 227 -35.16 -41.54 63.87
N ASN A 228 -34.39 -42.26 64.69
CA ASN A 228 -34.72 -43.51 65.38
C ASN A 228 -34.65 -44.81 64.55
N ASN A 229 -33.57 -45.56 64.73
CA ASN A 229 -33.66 -46.78 65.53
C ASN A 229 -32.30 -47.11 66.18
N SER A 230 -32.43 -47.67 67.37
CA SER A 230 -31.48 -48.03 68.44
C SER A 230 -30.10 -48.55 68.04
#